data_AF-A0A929GCZ4-F1
#
_entry.id   AF-A0A929GCZ4-F1
#
_cell.length_a   1.000
_cell.length_b   1.000
_cell.length_c   1.000
_cell.angle_alpha   90.00
_cell.angle_beta   90.00
_cell.angle_gamma   90.00
#
_symmetry.space_group_name_H-M   'P 1'
#
loop_
_entity.id
_entity.type
_entity.pdbx_description
1 polymer ?
#
loop_
_entity_poly.entity_id
_entity_poly.type
_entity_poly.pdbx_seq_one_letter_code
_entity_poly.pdbx_strand_id
1 'polypeptide(L)'
;MSMQALNQLVARSIIDSTIVKSHSAGQIDDVIADFEFAPEVRKHLGSLEANSFAEFTLLAYRVVKAAEVPVRSIELPSPVEGLFGDQDTSDREHVA
;
A
#
# COMPACT_ATOMS: atom_id res chain seq x y z
N MET A 1 4.13 10.26 7.78
CA MET A 1 4.34 9.37 8.94
C MET A 1 3.06 8.56 9.21
N SER A 2 2.61 7.77 8.24
CA SER A 2 1.29 7.12 8.31
C SER A 2 1.24 5.94 9.30
N MET A 3 2.36 5.28 9.57
CA MET A 3 2.42 4.20 10.57
C MET A 3 2.30 4.70 12.01
N GLN A 4 2.84 5.88 12.30
CA GLN A 4 2.67 6.50 13.61
C GLN A 4 1.20 6.91 13.84
N ALA A 5 0.56 7.50 12.83
CA ALA A 5 -0.87 7.83 12.86
C ALA A 5 -1.73 6.58 13.08
N LEU A 6 -1.43 5.47 12.40
CA LEU A 6 -2.13 4.20 12.62
C LEU A 6 -1.97 3.68 14.04
N ASN A 7 -0.75 3.69 14.58
CA ASN A 7 -0.48 3.26 15.95
C ASN A 7 -1.26 4.12 16.97
N GLN A 8 -1.34 5.43 16.75
CA GLN A 8 -2.12 6.33 17.60
C GLN A 8 -3.62 6.06 17.52
N LEU A 9 -4.16 5.82 16.32
CA LEU A 9 -5.56 5.46 16.12
C LEU A 9 -5.91 4.17 16.88
N VAL A 10 -5.10 3.12 16.71
CA VAL A 10 -5.31 1.84 17.38
C VAL A 10 -5.18 2.01 18.90
N ALA A 11 -4.15 2.71 19.39
CA ALA A 11 -3.99 2.94 20.82
C ALA A 11 -5.17 3.72 21.42
N ARG A 12 -5.66 4.76 20.73
CA ARG A 12 -6.80 5.55 21.19
C ARG A 12 -8.10 4.73 21.19
N SER A 13 -8.29 3.82 20.23
CA SER A 13 -9.47 2.95 20.18
C SER A 13 -9.62 1.99 21.38
N ILE A 14 -8.52 1.70 22.08
CA ILE A 14 -8.52 0.86 23.30
C ILE A 14 -9.17 1.62 24.47
N ILE A 15 -9.00 2.94 24.51
CA ILE A 15 -9.46 3.81 25.60
C ILE A 15 -10.81 4.46 25.24
N ASP A 16 -10.95 4.87 23.98
CA ASP A 16 -12.07 5.63 23.47
C ASP A 16 -12.97 4.77 22.57
N SER A 17 -14.03 4.23 23.19
CA SER A 17 -15.03 3.41 22.48
C SER A 17 -15.79 4.16 21.38
N THR A 18 -15.74 5.50 21.34
CA THR A 18 -16.41 6.27 20.29
C THR A 18 -15.82 5.98 18.92
N ILE A 19 -14.51 5.71 18.84
CA ILE A 19 -13.82 5.35 17.59
C ILE A 19 -14.42 4.08 16.98
N VAL A 20 -14.63 3.06 17.79
CA VAL A 20 -15.22 1.78 17.35
C VAL A 20 -16.68 1.98 16.94
N LYS A 21 -17.42 2.82 17.66
CA LYS A 21 -18.82 3.14 17.34
C LYS A 21 -18.94 3.93 16.04
N SER A 22 -18.06 4.91 15.81
CA SER A 22 -18.01 5.68 14.56
C SER A 22 -17.69 4.78 13.38
N HIS A 23 -16.78 3.81 13.54
CA HIS A 23 -16.56 2.78 12.52
C HIS A 23 -17.86 2.01 12.19
N SER A 24 -18.54 1.47 13.20
CA SER A 24 -19.80 0.74 13.00
C SER A 24 -20.93 1.59 12.42
N ALA A 25 -20.87 2.92 12.60
CA ALA A 25 -21.81 3.88 12.02
C ALA A 25 -21.44 4.34 10.60
N GLY A 26 -20.31 3.88 10.05
CA GLY A 26 -19.82 4.33 8.74
C GLY A 26 -19.24 5.75 8.77
N GLN A 27 -18.88 6.27 9.94
CA GLN A 27 -18.34 7.63 10.16
C GLN A 27 -16.85 7.58 10.50
N ILE A 28 -16.13 6.58 9.98
CA ILE A 28 -14.70 6.39 10.29
C ILE A 28 -13.84 7.51 9.67
N ASP A 29 -14.29 8.12 8.58
CA ASP A 29 -13.59 9.22 7.91
C ASP A 29 -13.38 10.43 8.82
N ASP A 30 -14.39 10.78 9.63
CA ASP A 30 -14.31 11.88 10.61
C ASP A 30 -13.23 11.59 11.65
N VAL A 31 -13.13 10.34 12.10
CA VAL A 31 -12.11 9.91 13.05
C VAL A 31 -10.72 9.90 12.40
N ILE A 32 -10.59 9.41 11.18
CA ILE A 32 -9.31 9.36 10.44
C ILE A 32 -8.80 10.79 10.17
N ALA A 33 -9.70 11.77 9.99
CA ALA A 33 -9.35 13.16 9.74
C ALA A 33 -8.54 13.79 10.88
N ASP A 34 -8.76 13.34 12.12
CA ASP A 34 -8.05 13.79 13.33
C ASP A 34 -6.59 13.30 13.41
N PHE A 35 -6.18 12.35 12.56
CA PHE A 35 -4.84 11.78 12.55
C PHE A 35 -4.04 12.21 11.32
N GLU A 36 -2.72 12.29 11.49
CA GLU A 36 -1.76 12.73 10.48
C GLU A 36 -1.42 11.64 9.43
N PHE A 37 -2.44 11.06 8.81
CA PHE A 37 -2.26 10.19 7.65
C PHE A 37 -1.89 11.01 6.41
N ALA A 38 -1.04 10.43 5.55
CA ALA A 38 -0.79 11.01 4.24
C ALA A 38 -2.09 11.04 3.38
N PRO A 39 -2.28 12.04 2.50
CA PRO A 39 -3.54 12.21 1.77
C PRO A 39 -3.95 10.98 0.94
N GLU A 40 -3.00 10.35 0.26
CA GLU A 40 -3.23 9.12 -0.51
C GLU A 40 -3.66 7.96 0.39
N VAL A 41 -3.05 7.82 1.58
CA VAL A 41 -3.42 6.79 2.54
C VAL A 41 -4.82 7.04 3.08
N ARG A 42 -5.14 8.29 3.45
CA ARG A 42 -6.47 8.67 3.98
C ARG A 42 -7.60 8.29 3.02
N LYS A 43 -7.42 8.55 1.71
CA LYS A 43 -8.39 8.16 0.69
C LYS A 43 -8.63 6.64 0.66
N HIS A 44 -7.56 5.84 0.74
CA HIS A 44 -7.68 4.39 0.76
C HIS A 44 -8.34 3.89 2.04
N LEU A 45 -8.00 4.48 3.20
CA LEU A 45 -8.58 4.10 4.50
C LEU A 45 -10.09 4.35 4.54
N GLY A 46 -10.58 5.46 4.00
CA GLY A 46 -12.01 5.76 3.93
C GLY A 46 -12.81 4.83 3.01
N SER A 47 -12.15 4.20 2.04
CA SER A 47 -12.76 3.21 1.14
C SER A 47 -12.70 1.77 1.64
N LEU A 48 -12.15 1.52 2.84
CA LEU A 48 -12.03 0.17 3.38
C LEU A 48 -13.39 -0.36 3.83
N GLU A 49 -13.83 -1.44 3.20
CA GLU A 49 -14.97 -2.22 3.68
C GLU A 49 -14.49 -3.23 4.72
N ALA A 50 -14.93 -3.07 5.96
CA ALA A 50 -14.62 -3.97 7.07
C ALA A 50 -15.85 -4.19 7.93
N ASN A 51 -16.09 -5.45 8.33
CA ASN A 51 -17.25 -5.83 9.14
C ASN A 51 -17.02 -5.57 10.63
N SER A 52 -15.77 -5.34 11.03
CA SER A 52 -15.40 -5.04 12.41
C SER A 52 -14.23 -4.07 12.45
N PHE A 53 -14.09 -3.35 13.57
CA PHE A 53 -12.95 -2.46 13.77
C PHE A 53 -11.61 -3.22 13.78
N ALA A 54 -11.59 -4.46 14.31
CA ALA A 54 -10.40 -5.29 14.27
C ALA A 54 -9.97 -5.61 12.82
N GLU A 55 -10.92 -5.99 11.97
CA GLU A 55 -10.67 -6.19 10.54
C GLU A 55 -10.18 -4.91 9.86
N PHE A 56 -10.83 -3.77 10.14
CA PHE A 56 -10.41 -2.46 9.65
C PHE A 56 -8.95 -2.17 10.00
N THR A 57 -8.52 -2.37 11.24
CA THR A 57 -7.13 -2.09 11.65
C THR A 57 -6.11 -2.96 10.91
N LEU A 58 -6.45 -4.23 10.61
CA LEU A 58 -5.59 -5.11 9.81
C LEU A 58 -5.49 -4.64 8.36
N LEU A 59 -6.61 -4.22 7.75
CA LEU A 59 -6.62 -3.68 6.39
C LEU A 59 -5.87 -2.33 6.32
N ALA A 60 -6.11 -1.45 7.30
CA ALA A 60 -5.42 -0.18 7.44
C ALA A 60 -3.90 -0.36 7.56
N TYR A 61 -3.44 -1.35 8.34
CA TYR A 61 -2.03 -1.71 8.43
C TYR A 61 -1.44 -2.09 7.07
N ARG A 62 -2.15 -2.90 6.27
CA ARG A 62 -1.68 -3.29 4.93
C ARG A 62 -1.56 -2.08 4.00
N VAL A 63 -2.55 -1.19 3.99
CA VAL A 63 -2.54 0.04 3.20
C VAL A 63 -1.36 0.93 3.59
N VAL A 64 -1.20 1.19 4.89
CA VAL A 64 -0.10 2.01 5.42
C VAL A 64 1.25 1.39 5.10
N LYS A 65 1.41 0.07 5.26
CA LYS A 65 2.66 -0.62 4.94
C LYS A 65 2.98 -0.58 3.45
N ALA A 66 2.00 -0.74 2.59
CA ALA A 66 2.20 -0.64 1.14
C ALA A 66 2.66 0.77 0.72
N ALA A 67 2.18 1.81 1.40
CA ALA A 67 2.60 3.20 1.16
C ALA A 67 3.99 3.54 1.73
N GLU A 68 4.48 2.79 2.73
CA GLU A 68 5.82 2.98 3.30
C GLU A 68 6.94 2.30 2.48
N VAL A 69 6.63 1.22 1.77
CA VAL A 69 7.61 0.55 0.92
C VAL A 69 7.88 1.47 -0.27
N PRO A 70 9.12 1.93 -0.49
CA PRO A 70 9.46 2.63 -1.72
C PRO A 70 9.11 1.68 -2.86
N VAL A 71 8.22 2.09 -3.76
CA VAL A 71 8.00 1.38 -5.02
C VAL A 71 9.34 1.42 -5.75
N ARG A 72 10.20 0.44 -5.48
CA ARG A 72 11.31 0.14 -6.36
C ARG A 72 10.64 -0.28 -7.64
N SER A 73 10.55 0.65 -8.59
CA SER A 73 10.24 0.30 -9.97
C SER A 73 11.33 -0.66 -10.39
N ILE A 74 11.03 -1.95 -10.35
CA ILE A 74 11.89 -2.95 -10.95
C ILE A 74 11.68 -2.71 -12.44
N GLU A 75 12.61 -2.01 -13.07
CA GLU A 75 12.72 -2.01 -14.53
C GLU A 75 13.05 -3.44 -14.93
N LEU A 76 12.01 -4.22 -15.21
CA LEU A 76 12.18 -5.53 -15.81
C LEU A 76 12.66 -5.28 -17.24
N PRO A 77 13.75 -5.93 -17.69
CA PRO A 77 14.16 -5.90 -19.07
C PRO A 77 12.97 -6.30 -19.95
N SER A 78 12.85 -5.63 -21.09
CA SER A 78 11.71 -5.85 -21.98
C SER A 78 11.74 -7.30 -22.47
N PRO A 79 10.62 -8.04 -22.49
CA PRO A 79 10.58 -9.43 -22.97
C PRO A 79 11.18 -9.62 -24.38
N VAL A 80 11.21 -8.55 -25.19
CA VAL A 80 11.84 -8.56 -26.51
C VAL A 80 13.36 -8.73 -26.45
N GLU A 81 14.02 -8.27 -25.38
CA GLU A 81 15.47 -8.42 -25.19
C GLU A 81 15.87 -9.90 -25.02
N GLY A 82 14.97 -10.75 -24.52
CA GLY A 82 15.17 -12.20 -24.46
C GLY A 82 14.83 -12.96 -25.75
N LEU A 83 14.13 -12.32 -26.69
CA LEU A 83 13.70 -12.94 -27.95
C LEU A 83 14.69 -12.75 -29.09
N PHE A 84 15.56 -11.74 -29.02
CA PHE A 84 16.57 -11.42 -30.04
C PHE A 84 18.01 -11.81 -29.65
N GLY A 85 18.18 -12.65 -28.61
CA GLY A 85 19.49 -13.16 -28.21
C GLY A 85 20.11 -14.09 -29.26
N ASP A 86 21.27 -13.70 -29.77
CA ASP A 86 22.26 -14.48 -30.54
C ASP A 86 21.90 -14.97 -31.96
N GLN A 87 21.33 -14.12 -32.83
CA GLN A 87 21.33 -14.40 -34.28
C GLN A 87 22.35 -13.60 -35.12
N ASP A 88 23.09 -12.66 -34.53
CA ASP A 88 23.97 -11.75 -35.31
C ASP A 88 25.47 -12.10 -35.29
N THR A 89 25.89 -13.25 -34.75
CA THR A 89 27.32 -13.62 -34.67
C THR A 89 27.69 -14.95 -35.33
N SER A 90 26.89 -15.46 -36.28
CA SER A 90 27.25 -16.69 -37.03
C SER A 90 27.70 -16.49 -38.49
N ASP A 91 27.77 -15.25 -39.01
CA ASP A 91 28.03 -15.01 -40.44
C ASP A 91 29.37 -14.33 -40.78
N ARG A 92 30.30 -14.24 -39.83
CA ARG A 92 31.67 -13.78 -40.13
C ARG A 92 32.71 -14.57 -39.36
N GLU A 93 33.04 -15.76 -39.83
CA GLU A 93 34.43 -16.26 -39.82
C GLU A 93 34.55 -17.54 -40.64
N HIS A 94 34.72 -17.38 -41.95
CA HIS A 94 35.34 -18.37 -42.83
C HIS A 94 35.79 -17.64 -44.10
N VAL A 95 37.01 -17.07 -44.14
CA VAL A 95 37.96 -17.10 -45.28
C VAL A 95 39.36 -16.63 -44.81
N ALA A 96 40.31 -17.55 -44.69
CA ALA A 96 41.71 -17.46 -45.16
C ALA A 96 42.48 -18.74 -44.78
#